data_AF-A0A5K1HL48-F1
#
_entry.id   AF-A0A5K1HL48-F1
#
_cell.length_a   1.000
_cell.length_b   1.000
_cell.length_c   1.000
_cell.angle_alpha   90.00
_cell.angle_beta   90.00
_cell.angle_gamma   90.00
#
_symmetry.space_group_name_H-M   'P 1'
#
loop_
_entity.id
_entity.type
_entity.pdbx_description
1 polymer ?
#
loop_
_entity_poly.entity_id
_entity_poly.type
_entity_poly.pdbx_seq_one_letter_code
_entity_poly.pdbx_strand_id
1 'polypeptide(L)'
;IHITNLTRTARFLSEACDLVFDAASRGKHFLIVGTKDKAADSVASAAIRARCHYVNKKWLGGMSTNWSTTETRLQKFRDLRVRAEMGQLSRLPKRDAAILKRQLSHFQTYLG
;
A
#
# COMPACT_ATOMS: atom_id res chain seq x y z
N ILE A 1 26.15 -6.63 -20.62
CA ILE A 1 24.68 -6.86 -20.70
C ILE A 1 24.45 -8.35 -20.45
N HIS A 2 23.59 -8.71 -19.49
CA HIS A 2 23.24 -10.12 -19.23
C HIS A 2 21.89 -10.43 -19.87
N ILE A 3 21.78 -11.60 -20.52
CA ILE A 3 20.54 -12.09 -21.13
C ILE A 3 19.93 -13.14 -20.21
N THR A 4 18.66 -12.96 -19.85
CA THR A 4 17.93 -13.87 -18.96
C THR A 4 17.31 -15.02 -19.75
N ASN A 5 17.25 -16.22 -19.17
CA ASN A 5 16.69 -17.39 -19.83
C ASN A 5 15.15 -17.36 -19.80
N LEU A 6 14.55 -17.12 -20.97
CA LEU A 6 13.10 -16.99 -21.11
C LEU A 6 12.33 -18.29 -20.88
N THR A 7 12.91 -19.46 -21.21
CA THR A 7 12.28 -20.76 -20.96
C THR A 7 12.11 -21.02 -19.46
N ARG A 8 13.13 -20.69 -18.65
CA ARG A 8 13.04 -20.76 -17.19
C ARG A 8 12.04 -19.75 -16.64
N THR A 9 12.05 -18.51 -17.15
CA THR A 9 11.09 -17.49 -16.74
C THR A 9 9.64 -17.90 -17.02
N ALA A 10 9.35 -18.45 -18.20
CA ALA A 10 8.01 -18.89 -18.56
C ALA A 10 7.49 -20.00 -17.63
N ARG A 11 8.35 -20.99 -17.33
CA ARG A 11 8.01 -22.06 -16.40
C ARG A 11 7.71 -21.52 -14.99
N PHE A 12 8.62 -20.73 -14.41
CA PHE A 12 8.41 -20.19 -13.06
C PHE A 12 7.26 -19.20 -12.98
N LEU A 13 6.98 -18.48 -14.06
CA LEU A 13 5.80 -17.60 -14.13
C LEU A 13 4.50 -18.42 -14.08
N SER A 14 4.44 -19.54 -14.81
CA SER A 14 3.28 -20.46 -14.75
C SER A 14 3.06 -20.99 -13.33
N GLU A 15 4.12 -21.54 -12.71
CA GLU A 15 4.05 -22.06 -11.34
C GLU A 15 3.60 -20.99 -10.34
N ALA A 16 4.08 -19.75 -10.48
CA ALA A 16 3.65 -18.63 -9.64
C ALA A 16 2.18 -18.26 -9.86
N CYS A 17 1.69 -18.26 -11.10
CA CYS A 17 0.30 -18.00 -11.43
C CYS A 17 -0.63 -19.06 -10.81
N ASP A 18 -0.26 -20.34 -10.87
CA ASP A 18 -1.04 -21.43 -10.29
C ASP A 18 -1.17 -21.30 -8.76
N LEU A 19 -0.07 -20.95 -8.09
CA LEU A 19 -0.07 -20.70 -6.64
C LEU A 19 -0.91 -19.48 -6.25
N VAL A 20 -0.83 -18.40 -7.03
CA VAL A 20 -1.64 -17.20 -6.81
C VAL A 20 -3.12 -17.51 -7.03
N PHE A 21 -3.46 -18.33 -8.03
CA PHE A 21 -4.82 -18.76 -8.31
C PHE A 21 -5.40 -19.58 -7.15
N ASP A 22 -4.68 -20.59 -6.65
CA ASP A 22 -5.12 -21.38 -5.49
C ASP A 22 -5.21 -20.54 -4.21
N ALA A 23 -4.29 -19.59 -3.99
CA ALA A 23 -4.38 -18.67 -2.86
C ALA A 23 -5.62 -17.76 -2.95
N ALA A 24 -5.93 -17.28 -4.15
CA ALA A 24 -7.09 -16.42 -4.40
C ALA A 24 -8.41 -17.18 -4.27
N SER A 25 -8.50 -18.42 -4.78
CA SER A 25 -9.70 -19.26 -4.65
C SER A 25 -10.04 -19.56 -3.18
N ARG A 26 -9.02 -19.60 -2.30
CA ARG A 26 -9.15 -19.74 -0.85
C ARG A 26 -9.46 -18.43 -0.12
N GLY A 27 -9.62 -17.31 -0.83
CA GLY A 27 -9.94 -16.01 -0.25
C GLY A 27 -8.79 -15.33 0.51
N LYS A 28 -7.53 -15.69 0.22
CA LYS A 28 -6.38 -15.02 0.85
C LYS A 28 -6.22 -13.59 0.33
N HIS A 29 -5.61 -12.74 1.16
CA HIS A 29 -5.29 -11.36 0.79
C HIS A 29 -3.92 -11.25 0.12
N PHE A 30 -3.79 -10.31 -0.81
CA PHE A 30 -2.56 -10.06 -1.57
C PHE A 30 -2.05 -8.65 -1.35
N LEU A 31 -0.73 -8.52 -1.34
CA LEU A 31 -0.01 -7.25 -1.25
C LEU A 31 1.01 -7.18 -2.39
N ILE A 32 0.87 -6.18 -3.27
CA ILE A 32 1.81 -5.92 -4.37
C ILE A 32 2.73 -4.77 -3.99
N VAL A 33 4.04 -4.98 -4.07
CA VAL A 33 5.03 -3.99 -3.65
C VAL A 33 5.93 -3.61 -4.82
N GLY A 34 6.06 -2.32 -5.08
CA GLY A 34 7.05 -1.81 -6.01
C GLY A 34 7.21 -0.31 -5.87
N THR A 35 8.35 0.09 -5.34
CA THR A 35 8.63 1.46 -4.88
C THR A 35 9.50 2.26 -5.86
N LYS A 36 10.00 1.60 -6.92
CA LYS A 36 10.78 2.26 -7.96
C LYS A 36 9.87 3.15 -8.81
N ASP A 37 10.33 4.34 -9.18
CA ASP A 37 9.53 5.31 -9.94
C ASP A 37 8.92 4.71 -11.22
N LYS A 38 9.68 3.89 -11.96
CA LYS A 38 9.20 3.21 -13.18
C LYS A 38 8.13 2.13 -12.93
N ALA A 39 8.01 1.63 -11.71
CA ALA A 39 7.12 0.53 -11.33
C ALA A 39 5.95 0.99 -10.46
N ALA A 40 6.08 2.12 -9.76
CA ALA A 40 5.12 2.59 -8.77
C ALA A 40 3.69 2.74 -9.34
N ASP A 41 3.57 3.33 -10.53
CA ASP A 41 2.26 3.55 -11.17
C ASP A 41 1.68 2.24 -11.70
N SER A 42 2.51 1.39 -12.29
CA SER A 42 2.10 0.06 -12.77
C SER A 42 1.61 -0.83 -11.63
N VAL A 43 2.28 -0.79 -10.47
CA VAL A 43 1.90 -1.54 -9.26
C VAL A 43 0.56 -1.07 -8.73
N ALA A 44 0.36 0.25 -8.60
CA ALA A 44 -0.90 0.80 -8.12
C ALA A 44 -2.06 0.44 -9.07
N SER A 45 -1.87 0.63 -10.37
CA SER A 45 -2.86 0.28 -11.39
C SER A 45 -3.22 -1.21 -11.39
N ALA A 46 -2.21 -2.09 -11.33
CA ALA A 46 -2.42 -3.53 -11.28
C ALA A 46 -3.19 -3.97 -10.02
N ALA A 47 -2.82 -3.44 -8.86
CA ALA A 47 -3.47 -3.76 -7.59
C ALA A 47 -4.91 -3.27 -7.54
N ILE A 48 -5.20 -2.06 -8.04
CA ILE A 48 -6.57 -1.53 -8.13
C ILE A 48 -7.42 -2.41 -9.04
N ARG A 49 -6.91 -2.79 -10.22
CA ARG A 49 -7.60 -3.69 -11.15
C ARG A 49 -7.87 -5.06 -10.53
N ALA A 50 -6.91 -5.59 -9.77
CA ALA A 50 -7.03 -6.88 -9.09
C ALA A 50 -7.74 -6.79 -7.72
N ARG A 51 -8.16 -5.59 -7.28
CA ARG A 51 -8.75 -5.34 -5.95
C ARG A 51 -7.90 -5.85 -4.79
N CYS A 52 -6.58 -5.71 -4.90
CA CYS A 52 -5.59 -6.13 -3.91
C CYS A 52 -4.94 -4.92 -3.22
N HIS A 53 -4.25 -5.15 -2.10
CA HIS A 53 -3.49 -4.11 -1.42
C HIS A 53 -2.17 -3.84 -2.15
N TYR A 54 -1.62 -2.63 -2.02
CA TYR A 54 -0.33 -2.28 -2.62
C TYR A 54 0.51 -1.32 -1.78
N VAL A 55 1.80 -1.28 -2.08
CA VAL A 55 2.74 -0.23 -1.64
C VAL A 55 3.56 0.23 -2.84
N ASN A 56 3.31 1.46 -3.29
CA ASN A 56 4.00 2.08 -4.43
C ASN A 56 4.92 3.25 -4.07
N LYS A 57 4.89 3.72 -2.82
CA LYS A 57 5.78 4.78 -2.29
C LYS A 57 6.90 4.15 -1.46
N LYS A 58 7.03 4.49 -0.18
CA LYS A 58 8.07 3.91 0.68
C LYS A 58 7.52 2.72 1.46
N TRP A 59 8.25 1.60 1.43
CA TRP A 59 8.02 0.52 2.37
C TRP A 59 8.59 0.91 3.74
N LEU A 60 7.72 1.18 4.71
CA LEU A 60 8.15 1.43 6.09
C LEU A 60 8.63 0.12 6.73
N GLY A 61 9.85 0.13 7.27
CA GLY A 61 10.36 -1.00 8.03
C GLY A 61 9.43 -1.34 9.19
N GLY A 62 9.14 -2.63 9.37
CA GLY A 62 8.24 -3.09 10.42
C GLY A 62 6.76 -3.20 10.04
N MET A 63 6.34 -2.85 8.81
CA MET A 63 4.91 -2.93 8.43
C MET A 63 4.32 -4.34 8.56
N SER A 64 5.09 -5.37 8.25
CA SER A 64 4.65 -6.77 8.37
C SER A 64 5.11 -7.45 9.67
N THR A 65 6.24 -7.03 10.22
CA THR A 65 6.85 -7.68 11.39
C THR A 65 6.44 -7.07 12.72
N ASN A 66 6.04 -5.79 12.74
CA ASN A 66 5.52 -5.08 13.91
C ASN A 66 4.09 -4.60 13.61
N TRP A 67 3.17 -5.55 13.58
CA TRP A 67 1.78 -5.30 13.23
C TRP A 67 1.07 -4.40 14.25
N SER A 68 1.29 -4.58 15.56
CA SER A 68 0.63 -3.79 16.61
C SER A 68 0.88 -2.28 16.46
N THR A 69 2.10 -1.90 16.12
CA THR A 69 2.46 -0.49 15.86
C THR A 69 1.83 0.01 14.55
N THR A 70 1.81 -0.84 13.52
CA THR A 70 1.24 -0.51 12.20
C THR A 70 -0.27 -0.33 12.29
N GLU A 71 -0.96 -1.20 13.01
CA GLU A 71 -2.39 -1.13 13.30
C GLU A 71 -2.75 0.16 14.05
N THR A 72 -1.97 0.51 15.09
CA THR A 72 -2.16 1.78 15.82
C THR A 72 -2.06 3.00 14.89
N ARG A 73 -1.15 2.96 13.90
CA ARG A 73 -1.01 4.02 12.90
C ARG A 73 -2.18 4.04 11.92
N LEU A 74 -2.66 2.87 11.49
CA LEU A 74 -3.88 2.75 10.67
C LEU A 74 -5.10 3.32 11.38
N GLN A 75 -5.27 3.05 12.68
CA GLN A 75 -6.39 3.60 13.44
C GLN A 75 -6.31 5.13 13.51
N LYS A 76 -5.14 5.69 13.82
CA LYS A 76 -4.92 7.14 13.79
C LYS A 76 -5.19 7.74 12.41
N PHE A 77 -4.82 7.05 11.34
CA PHE A 77 -5.12 7.50 9.97
C PHE A 77 -6.62 7.53 9.70
N ARG A 78 -7.36 6.47 10.07
CA ARG A 78 -8.83 6.41 9.94
C ARG A 78 -9.50 7.55 10.71
N ASP A 79 -9.10 7.77 11.97
CA ASP A 79 -9.65 8.83 12.81
C ASP A 79 -9.39 10.22 12.19
N LEU A 80 -8.18 10.47 11.68
CA LEU A 80 -7.85 11.73 11.03
C LEU A 80 -8.62 11.95 9.72
N ARG A 81 -8.84 10.90 8.93
CA ARG A 81 -9.67 10.96 7.73
C ARG A 81 -11.10 11.36 8.06
N VAL A 82 -11.71 10.72 9.05
CA VAL A 82 -13.08 11.03 9.50
C VAL A 82 -13.18 12.47 9.99
N ARG A 83 -12.24 12.93 10.81
CA ARG A 83 -12.21 14.33 11.29
C ARG A 83 -12.07 15.35 10.15
N ALA A 84 -11.28 15.01 9.13
CA ALA A 84 -11.09 15.85 7.95
C ALA A 84 -12.38 15.93 7.11
N GLU A 85 -13.03 14.78 6.86
CA GLU A 85 -14.29 14.67 6.11
C GLU A 85 -15.45 15.40 6.83
N MET A 86 -15.49 15.34 8.16
CA MET A 86 -16.46 16.09 8.99
C MET A 86 -16.16 17.60 9.11
N GLY A 87 -15.09 18.09 8.47
CA GLY A 87 -14.71 19.50 8.52
C GLY A 87 -14.21 19.98 9.90
N GLN A 88 -13.93 19.07 10.85
CA GLN A 88 -13.52 19.45 12.21
C GLN A 88 -12.16 20.17 12.23
N LEU A 89 -11.31 19.92 11.23
CA LEU A 89 -10.01 20.57 11.09
C LEU A 89 -10.10 22.09 10.87
N SER A 90 -11.21 22.59 10.33
CA SER A 90 -11.39 24.03 10.10
C SER A 90 -11.70 24.82 11.38
N ARG A 91 -12.15 24.13 12.43
CA ARG A 91 -12.46 24.71 13.75
C ARG A 91 -11.23 24.88 14.63
N LEU A 92 -10.09 24.36 14.20
CA LEU A 92 -8.82 24.44 14.93
C LEU A 92 -8.02 25.69 14.54
N PRO A 93 -7.11 26.15 15.42
CA PRO A 93 -6.12 27.16 15.04
C PRO A 93 -5.35 26.76 13.77
N LYS A 94 -5.02 27.75 12.93
CA LYS A 94 -4.36 27.50 11.62
C LYS A 94 -3.11 26.63 11.74
N ARG A 95 -2.32 26.81 12.80
CA ARG A 95 -1.11 26.02 13.09
C ARG A 95 -1.46 24.54 13.29
N ASP A 96 -2.42 24.25 14.16
CA ASP A 96 -2.79 22.88 14.52
C ASP A 96 -3.46 22.16 13.34
N ALA A 97 -4.33 22.87 12.63
CA ALA A 97 -4.92 22.39 11.39
C ALA A 97 -3.84 22.03 10.35
N ALA A 98 -2.78 22.84 10.21
CA ALA A 98 -1.68 22.55 9.29
C ALA A 98 -0.87 21.31 9.69
N ILE A 99 -0.63 21.10 10.99
CA ILE A 99 0.07 19.91 11.50
C ILE A 99 -0.73 18.65 11.17
N LEU A 100 -2.03 18.65 11.46
CA LEU A 100 -2.90 17.50 11.19
C LEU A 100 -3.04 17.22 9.70
N LYS A 101 -3.11 18.25 8.86
CA LYS A 101 -3.10 18.10 7.38
C LYS A 101 -1.80 17.46 6.87
N ARG A 102 -0.64 17.88 7.41
CA ARG A 102 0.65 17.27 7.07
C ARG A 102 0.70 15.80 7.49
N GLN A 103 0.22 15.49 8.69
CA GLN A 103 0.16 14.11 9.18
C GLN A 103 -0.78 13.24 8.35
N LEU A 104 -1.95 13.78 7.97
CA LEU A 104 -2.89 13.08 7.09
C LEU A 104 -2.29 12.82 5.71
N SER A 105 -1.63 13.82 5.11
CA SER A 105 -0.94 13.66 3.83
C SER A 105 0.18 12.61 3.90
N HIS A 106 0.93 12.58 4.99
CA HIS A 106 1.93 11.55 5.25
C HIS A 106 1.29 10.16 5.27
N PHE A 107 0.24 9.95 6.07
CA PHE A 107 -0.43 8.65 6.12
C PHE A 107 -1.07 8.24 4.79
N GLN A 108 -1.72 9.16 4.08
CA GLN A 108 -2.30 8.91 2.75
C GLN A 108 -1.23 8.43 1.75
N THR A 109 0.00 8.94 1.87
CA THR A 109 1.10 8.58 0.97
C THR A 109 1.63 7.17 1.21
N TYR A 110 1.60 6.68 2.46
CA TYR A 110 2.25 5.41 2.84
C TYR A 110 1.29 4.28 3.20
N LEU A 111 0.05 4.59 3.59
CA LEU A 111 -0.97 3.65 4.08
C LEU A 111 -2.31 3.77 3.34
N GLY A 112 -2.37 4.62 2.31
CA GLY A 112 -3.58 4.92 1.54
C GLY A 112 -3.82 3.98 0.38
#